data_AF-A0A963T7P8-F1
#
_entry.id   AF-A0A963T7P8-F1
#
_cell.length_a   1.000
_cell.length_b   1.000
_cell.length_c   1.000
_cell.angle_alpha   90.00
_cell.angle_beta   90.00
_cell.angle_gamma   90.00
#
_symmetry.space_group_name_H-M   'P 1'
#
loop_
_entity.id
_entity.type
_entity.pdbx_description
1 polymer ?
#
loop_
_entity_poly.entity_id
_entity_poly.type
_entity_poly.pdbx_seq_one_letter_code
_entity_poly.pdbx_strand_id
1 'polypeptide(L)'
;ICGMHVHVGIEDDELRIDLLNQVPYFLPHLLALSTSSPFWRGADTGLRSYRLAVFDELPRTGTPEVFESYSEYERHVDVLVSAGLIKDSSMLWWDIRPSLRFPTLEMRITDVCTRLNDTIAIAALYVAIVRMLVRLRRGNQRWRRYAKMLVDENRWRAQRYGFDSGLVDFGRGCIVPVPELMEELMGLIGEEAEDMGAMDAIAHCRTILERGTSAHTQIRTYQDALAKGAGEREALQAVVDKLIADTREDVL
;
A
#
# COMPACT_ATOMS: atom_id res chain seq x y z
N ILE A 1 -0.52 -3.22 -15.99
CA ILE A 1 -0.67 -2.69 -14.62
C ILE A 1 0.45 -3.27 -13.78
N CYS A 2 1.16 -2.44 -13.04
CA CYS A 2 2.32 -2.85 -12.24
C CYS A 2 2.06 -2.48 -10.77
N GLY A 3 2.30 -3.40 -9.86
CA GLY A 3 2.23 -3.17 -8.42
C GLY A 3 3.47 -3.74 -7.76
N MET A 4 3.76 -3.25 -6.55
CA MET A 4 4.80 -3.80 -5.70
C MET A 4 4.15 -4.69 -4.65
N HIS A 5 4.62 -5.92 -4.50
CA HIS A 5 4.17 -6.83 -3.45
C HIS A 5 5.32 -7.11 -2.49
N VAL A 6 5.03 -7.08 -1.20
CA VAL A 6 6.01 -7.34 -0.14
C VAL A 6 5.52 -8.52 0.68
N HIS A 7 6.39 -9.51 0.85
CA HIS A 7 6.11 -10.71 1.64
C HIS A 7 6.81 -10.64 2.98
N VAL A 8 6.07 -10.86 4.07
CA VAL A 8 6.64 -11.05 5.42
C VAL A 8 6.43 -12.49 5.83
N GLY A 9 7.53 -13.19 6.16
CA GLY A 9 7.51 -14.58 6.61
C GLY A 9 6.86 -14.72 7.99
N ILE A 10 5.80 -15.53 8.06
CA ILE A 10 5.04 -15.84 9.27
C ILE A 10 4.66 -17.31 9.18
N GLU A 11 5.40 -18.17 9.89
CA GLU A 11 5.22 -19.63 9.81
C GLU A 11 3.93 -20.11 10.47
N ASP A 12 3.52 -19.48 11.57
CA ASP A 12 2.27 -19.79 12.29
C ASP A 12 1.06 -19.23 11.51
N ASP A 13 0.19 -20.13 11.05
CA ASP A 13 -0.99 -19.76 10.26
C ASP A 13 -2.05 -18.99 11.07
N GLU A 14 -2.21 -19.30 12.35
CA GLU A 14 -3.13 -18.57 13.25
C GLU A 14 -2.61 -17.15 13.53
N LEU A 15 -1.29 -17.00 13.67
CA LEU A 15 -0.66 -15.69 13.71
C LEU A 15 -0.87 -14.94 12.39
N ARG A 16 -0.77 -15.61 11.25
CA ARG A 16 -0.95 -14.98 9.94
C ARG A 16 -2.36 -14.43 9.76
N ILE A 17 -3.40 -15.15 10.20
CA ILE A 17 -4.78 -14.65 10.17
C ILE A 17 -5.02 -13.51 11.17
N ASP A 18 -4.47 -13.61 12.38
CA ASP A 18 -4.61 -12.51 13.34
C ASP A 18 -3.97 -11.21 12.82
N LEU A 19 -2.82 -11.30 12.16
CA LEU A 19 -2.16 -10.16 11.52
C LEU A 19 -2.92 -9.68 10.28
N LEU A 20 -3.47 -10.59 9.45
CA LEU A 20 -4.33 -10.26 8.31
C LEU A 20 -5.49 -9.34 8.73
N ASN A 21 -6.04 -9.54 9.91
CA ASN A 21 -7.16 -8.75 10.44
C ASN A 21 -6.77 -7.36 10.95
N GLN A 22 -5.49 -7.11 11.21
CA GLN A 22 -4.97 -5.87 11.83
C GLN A 22 -4.29 -4.97 10.81
N VAL A 23 -3.49 -5.54 9.92
CA VAL A 23 -2.73 -4.81 8.90
C VAL A 23 -3.58 -3.89 8.00
N PRO A 24 -4.83 -4.24 7.60
CA PRO A 24 -5.68 -3.39 6.78
C PRO A 24 -5.76 -1.93 7.21
N TYR A 25 -5.73 -1.65 8.52
CA TYR A 25 -5.72 -0.28 9.04
C TYR A 25 -4.54 0.56 8.51
N PHE A 26 -3.37 -0.06 8.32
CA PHE A 26 -2.14 0.62 7.92
C PHE A 26 -1.97 0.72 6.40
N LEU A 27 -2.66 -0.13 5.63
CA LEU A 27 -2.51 -0.19 4.17
C LEU A 27 -2.73 1.15 3.45
N PRO A 28 -3.70 2.01 3.83
CA PRO A 28 -3.84 3.33 3.23
C PRO A 28 -2.61 4.25 3.38
N HIS A 29 -1.86 4.12 4.48
CA HIS A 29 -0.63 4.90 4.70
C HIS A 29 0.46 4.49 3.70
N LEU A 30 0.61 3.17 3.48
CA LEU A 30 1.55 2.59 2.51
C LEU A 30 1.14 2.93 1.07
N LEU A 31 -0.17 2.93 0.78
CA LEU A 31 -0.69 3.38 -0.51
C LEU A 31 -0.39 4.85 -0.77
N ALA A 32 -0.63 5.74 0.22
CA ALA A 32 -0.39 7.17 0.09
C ALA A 32 1.06 7.51 -0.29
N LEU A 33 2.04 6.75 0.24
CA LEU A 33 3.46 6.88 -0.09
C LEU A 33 3.84 6.28 -1.47
N SER A 34 3.11 5.27 -1.93
CA SER A 34 3.50 4.51 -3.14
C SER A 34 2.86 4.99 -4.44
N THR A 35 1.85 5.87 -4.39
CA THR A 35 1.06 6.28 -5.57
C THR A 35 1.91 6.63 -6.80
N SER A 36 1.62 5.96 -7.93
CA SER A 36 2.46 6.00 -9.14
C SER A 36 1.68 5.82 -10.44
N SER A 37 0.34 5.88 -10.39
CA SER A 37 -0.51 5.59 -11.56
C SER A 37 -1.59 6.65 -11.81
N PRO A 38 -1.26 7.94 -12.02
CA PRO A 38 -2.26 8.97 -12.27
C PRO A 38 -2.87 8.96 -13.67
N PHE A 39 -2.18 8.38 -14.66
CA PHE A 39 -2.64 8.34 -16.04
C PHE A 39 -3.19 6.96 -16.45
N TRP A 40 -4.22 6.95 -17.30
CA TRP A 40 -4.74 5.74 -17.92
C TRP A 40 -5.13 6.00 -19.37
N ARG A 41 -4.64 5.16 -20.30
CA ARG A 41 -4.87 5.31 -21.75
C ARG A 41 -4.59 6.73 -22.28
N GLY A 42 -3.60 7.40 -21.70
CA GLY A 42 -3.17 8.74 -22.09
C GLY A 42 -3.96 9.89 -21.43
N ALA A 43 -4.95 9.61 -20.58
CA ALA A 43 -5.71 10.63 -19.88
C ALA A 43 -5.29 10.72 -18.40
N ASP A 44 -5.25 11.94 -17.86
CA ASP A 44 -5.20 12.16 -16.40
C ASP A 44 -6.53 11.69 -15.81
N THR A 45 -6.45 10.76 -14.87
CA THR A 45 -7.63 10.12 -14.26
C THR A 45 -8.19 10.91 -13.09
N GLY A 46 -7.44 11.90 -12.59
CA GLY A 46 -7.72 12.57 -11.33
C GLY A 46 -7.45 11.71 -10.09
N LEU A 47 -7.02 10.45 -10.23
CA LEU A 47 -6.56 9.62 -9.12
C LEU A 47 -5.03 9.71 -9.01
N ARG A 48 -4.47 9.48 -7.82
CA ARG A 48 -3.02 9.30 -7.65
C ARG A 48 -2.61 7.84 -7.88
N SER A 49 -3.51 6.90 -7.57
CA SER A 49 -3.39 5.48 -7.92
C SER A 49 -4.62 5.00 -8.69
N TYR A 50 -4.58 5.05 -10.01
CA TYR A 50 -5.62 4.46 -10.86
C TYR A 50 -5.56 2.93 -10.90
N ARG A 51 -4.41 2.33 -10.55
CA ARG A 51 -4.23 0.87 -10.47
C ARG A 51 -5.36 0.19 -9.68
N LEU A 52 -5.71 0.71 -8.51
CA LEU A 52 -6.76 0.10 -7.68
C LEU A 52 -8.14 0.19 -8.34
N ALA A 53 -8.45 1.26 -9.08
CA ALA A 53 -9.72 1.40 -9.78
C ALA A 53 -9.91 0.30 -10.84
N VAL A 54 -8.84 -0.08 -11.54
CA VAL A 54 -8.91 -1.20 -12.50
C VAL A 54 -9.13 -2.54 -11.80
N PHE A 55 -8.56 -2.74 -10.61
CA PHE A 55 -8.82 -3.94 -9.83
C PHE A 55 -10.23 -3.95 -9.26
N ASP A 56 -10.79 -2.82 -8.87
CA ASP A 56 -12.15 -2.73 -8.31
C ASP A 56 -13.25 -3.07 -9.34
N GLU A 57 -12.93 -3.11 -10.65
CA GLU A 57 -13.82 -3.67 -11.69
C GLU A 57 -13.93 -5.21 -11.66
N LEU A 58 -13.03 -5.89 -10.93
CA LEU A 58 -13.01 -7.34 -10.80
C LEU A 58 -13.67 -7.79 -9.48
N PRO A 59 -14.31 -8.97 -9.42
CA PRO A 59 -14.90 -9.48 -8.19
C PRO A 59 -13.81 -9.91 -7.18
N ARG A 60 -14.10 -9.84 -5.87
CA ARG A 60 -13.21 -10.30 -4.78
C ARG A 60 -11.89 -9.51 -4.65
N THR A 61 -12.03 -8.19 -4.68
CA THR A 61 -10.94 -7.21 -4.63
C THR A 61 -11.09 -6.30 -3.41
N GLY A 62 -10.05 -5.52 -3.11
CA GLY A 62 -10.04 -4.56 -2.01
C GLY A 62 -9.65 -5.16 -0.66
N THR A 63 -10.09 -4.53 0.43
CA THR A 63 -9.74 -4.95 1.79
C THR A 63 -10.32 -6.33 2.12
N PRO A 64 -9.54 -7.26 2.69
CA PRO A 64 -9.99 -8.63 3.00
C PRO A 64 -11.12 -8.65 4.04
N GLU A 65 -11.84 -9.77 4.07
CA GLU A 65 -12.74 -10.11 5.17
C GLU A 65 -11.97 -10.41 6.46
N VAL A 66 -12.69 -10.46 7.58
CA VAL A 66 -12.12 -10.82 8.89
C VAL A 66 -12.46 -12.25 9.25
N PHE A 67 -11.44 -12.99 9.68
CA PHE A 67 -11.55 -14.38 10.11
C PHE A 67 -11.06 -14.55 11.56
N GLU A 68 -11.72 -15.37 12.36
CA GLU A 68 -11.35 -15.66 13.74
C GLU A 68 -10.19 -16.65 13.86
N SER A 69 -10.00 -17.51 12.85
CA SER A 69 -8.95 -18.53 12.80
C SER A 69 -8.51 -18.86 11.38
N TYR A 70 -7.38 -19.57 11.24
CA TYR A 70 -6.96 -20.13 9.96
C TYR A 70 -7.98 -21.11 9.37
N SER A 71 -8.57 -21.95 10.23
CA SER A 71 -9.60 -22.90 9.79
C SER A 71 -10.83 -22.23 9.19
N GLU A 72 -11.20 -21.03 9.67
CA GLU A 72 -12.32 -20.27 9.12
C GLU A 72 -11.99 -19.68 7.75
N TYR A 73 -10.78 -19.14 7.60
CA TYR A 73 -10.26 -18.70 6.32
C TYR A 73 -10.24 -19.85 5.29
N GLU A 74 -9.76 -21.03 5.67
CA GLU A 74 -9.77 -22.21 4.79
C GLU A 74 -11.18 -22.58 4.37
N ARG A 75 -12.13 -22.69 5.33
CA ARG A 75 -13.54 -22.96 5.00
C ARG A 75 -14.13 -21.92 4.04
N HIS A 76 -13.78 -20.65 4.20
CA HIS A 76 -14.23 -19.60 3.29
C HIS A 76 -13.71 -19.80 1.87
N VAL A 77 -12.42 -20.13 1.72
CA VAL A 77 -11.81 -20.45 0.41
C VAL A 77 -12.45 -21.71 -0.18
N ASP A 78 -12.63 -22.76 0.61
CA ASP A 78 -13.17 -24.05 0.18
C ASP A 78 -14.59 -23.94 -0.36
N VAL A 79 -15.42 -23.06 0.21
CA VAL A 79 -16.76 -22.77 -0.34
C VAL A 79 -16.66 -22.22 -1.76
N LEU A 80 -15.75 -21.27 -2.00
CA LEU A 80 -15.57 -20.65 -3.32
C LEU A 80 -14.99 -21.66 -4.34
N VAL A 81 -14.05 -22.50 -3.92
CA VAL A 81 -13.45 -23.55 -4.75
C VAL A 81 -14.48 -24.63 -5.09
N SER A 82 -15.20 -25.13 -4.09
CA SER A 82 -16.20 -26.20 -4.26
C SER A 82 -17.37 -25.75 -5.15
N ALA A 83 -17.73 -24.46 -5.09
CA ALA A 83 -18.72 -23.86 -5.98
C ALA A 83 -18.21 -23.60 -7.41
N GLY A 84 -16.93 -23.87 -7.69
CA GLY A 84 -16.31 -23.64 -9.01
C GLY A 84 -16.07 -22.16 -9.35
N LEU A 85 -16.10 -21.26 -8.35
CA LEU A 85 -15.96 -19.82 -8.56
C LEU A 85 -14.49 -19.39 -8.72
N ILE A 86 -13.57 -20.12 -8.07
CA ILE A 86 -12.13 -19.91 -8.15
C ILE A 86 -11.42 -21.27 -8.16
N LYS A 87 -10.19 -21.30 -8.70
CA LYS A 87 -9.35 -22.51 -8.66
C LYS A 87 -8.75 -22.73 -7.27
N ASP A 88 -8.28 -21.65 -6.65
CA ASP A 88 -7.60 -21.61 -5.36
C ASP A 88 -7.56 -20.16 -4.85
N SER A 89 -7.01 -19.95 -3.65
CA SER A 89 -6.93 -18.63 -2.99
C SER A 89 -6.05 -17.60 -3.74
N SER A 90 -5.27 -18.00 -4.75
CA SER A 90 -4.50 -17.04 -5.57
C SER A 90 -5.41 -16.12 -6.40
N MET A 91 -6.68 -16.48 -6.58
CA MET A 91 -7.71 -15.69 -7.27
C MET A 91 -8.50 -14.77 -6.31
N LEU A 92 -8.09 -14.67 -5.05
CA LEU A 92 -8.48 -13.58 -4.15
C LEU A 92 -7.54 -12.41 -4.40
N TRP A 93 -8.07 -11.32 -4.95
CA TRP A 93 -7.32 -10.12 -5.33
C TRP A 93 -7.41 -9.03 -4.27
N TRP A 94 -7.29 -9.44 -3.00
CA TRP A 94 -7.28 -8.53 -1.87
C TRP A 94 -6.00 -7.69 -1.80
N ASP A 95 -6.11 -6.54 -1.14
CA ASP A 95 -5.03 -5.60 -0.88
C ASP A 95 -3.90 -6.19 0.00
N ILE A 96 -4.24 -7.24 0.76
CA ILE A 96 -3.33 -8.10 1.52
C ILE A 96 -3.92 -9.51 1.62
N ARG A 97 -3.07 -10.54 1.61
CA ARG A 97 -3.53 -11.93 1.75
C ARG A 97 -2.49 -12.87 2.35
N PRO A 98 -2.92 -13.99 2.96
CA PRO A 98 -2.05 -15.15 3.14
C PRO A 98 -1.58 -15.67 1.78
N SER A 99 -0.28 -15.86 1.60
CA SER A 99 0.23 -16.48 0.38
C SER A 99 -0.08 -17.97 0.36
N LEU A 100 -0.57 -18.46 -0.78
CA LEU A 100 -0.80 -19.89 -1.00
C LEU A 100 0.52 -20.69 -1.09
N ARG A 101 1.57 -20.08 -1.64
CA ARG A 101 2.82 -20.78 -1.99
C ARG A 101 3.88 -20.70 -0.89
N PHE A 102 3.87 -19.61 -0.11
CA PHE A 102 4.90 -19.33 0.88
C PHE A 102 4.23 -19.03 2.23
N PRO A 103 4.87 -19.38 3.37
CA PRO A 103 4.34 -19.07 4.69
C PRO A 103 4.52 -17.58 5.00
N THR A 104 3.78 -16.73 4.28
CA THR A 104 3.97 -15.28 4.27
C THR A 104 2.62 -14.57 4.25
N LEU A 105 2.58 -13.39 4.85
CA LEU A 105 1.55 -12.40 4.61
C LEU A 105 2.03 -11.46 3.50
N GLU A 106 1.28 -11.41 2.41
CA GLU A 106 1.63 -10.70 1.17
C GLU A 106 0.82 -9.39 1.08
N MET A 107 1.48 -8.24 1.24
CA MET A 107 0.90 -6.94 0.93
C MET A 107 0.89 -6.70 -0.58
N ARG A 108 -0.22 -6.18 -1.11
CA ARG A 108 -0.46 -6.03 -2.57
C ARG A 108 -1.10 -4.69 -2.96
N ILE A 109 -1.42 -3.84 -1.99
CA ILE A 109 -2.10 -2.55 -2.23
C ILE A 109 -1.23 -1.56 -3.00
N THR A 110 0.09 -1.57 -2.80
CA THR A 110 0.99 -0.52 -3.27
C THR A 110 1.19 -0.53 -4.78
N ASP A 111 1.25 0.67 -5.36
CA ASP A 111 1.76 0.85 -6.72
C ASP A 111 3.26 0.53 -6.77
N VAL A 112 3.81 0.35 -7.98
CA VAL A 112 5.26 0.25 -8.16
C VAL A 112 5.92 1.62 -8.01
N CYS A 113 6.91 1.73 -7.14
CA CYS A 113 7.69 2.95 -6.99
C CYS A 113 8.69 3.07 -8.14
N THR A 114 8.92 4.29 -8.60
CA THR A 114 9.90 4.56 -9.65
C THR A 114 11.32 4.48 -9.12
N ARG A 115 11.55 4.89 -7.87
CA ARG A 115 12.83 4.95 -7.16
C ARG A 115 13.00 3.74 -6.26
N LEU A 116 14.20 3.18 -6.20
CA LEU A 116 14.51 1.99 -5.40
C LEU A 116 14.46 2.32 -3.90
N ASN A 117 14.96 3.49 -3.50
CA ASN A 117 14.95 3.89 -2.10
C ASN A 117 13.52 4.03 -1.55
N ASP A 118 12.58 4.50 -2.39
CA ASP A 118 11.16 4.55 -2.02
C ASP A 118 10.58 3.12 -1.81
N THR A 119 10.93 2.18 -2.70
CA THR A 119 10.56 0.76 -2.55
C THR A 119 11.10 0.17 -1.25
N ILE A 120 12.37 0.41 -0.94
CA ILE A 120 13.01 -0.09 0.28
C ILE A 120 12.33 0.50 1.51
N ALA A 121 12.03 1.80 1.51
CA ALA A 121 11.35 2.49 2.61
C ALA A 121 9.98 1.88 2.91
N ILE A 122 9.16 1.68 1.87
CA ILE A 122 7.82 1.11 2.02
C ILE A 122 7.88 -0.36 2.45
N ALA A 123 8.84 -1.14 1.93
CA ALA A 123 9.04 -2.52 2.35
C ALA A 123 9.49 -2.61 3.82
N ALA A 124 10.45 -1.80 4.24
CA ALA A 124 10.91 -1.71 5.63
C ALA A 124 9.77 -1.29 6.57
N LEU A 125 8.99 -0.28 6.18
CA LEU A 125 7.82 0.18 6.93
C LEU A 125 6.79 -0.94 7.10
N TYR A 126 6.47 -1.69 6.04
CA TYR A 126 5.54 -2.83 6.14
C TYR A 126 6.06 -3.93 7.08
N VAL A 127 7.33 -4.31 6.97
CA VAL A 127 7.94 -5.31 7.86
C VAL A 127 7.91 -4.85 9.32
N ALA A 128 8.24 -3.59 9.58
CA ALA A 128 8.24 -3.01 10.91
C ALA A 128 6.81 -2.95 11.51
N ILE A 129 5.80 -2.58 10.71
CA ILE A 129 4.39 -2.66 11.13
C ILE A 129 4.01 -4.09 11.54
N VAL A 130 4.34 -5.09 10.71
CA VAL A 130 4.03 -6.50 11.02
C VAL A 130 4.74 -6.95 12.29
N ARG A 131 6.02 -6.61 12.48
CA ARG A 131 6.77 -6.92 13.70
C ARG A 131 6.18 -6.24 14.94
N MET A 132 5.75 -4.98 14.81
CA MET A 132 5.08 -4.26 15.88
C MET A 132 3.78 -4.95 16.31
N LEU A 133 2.97 -5.42 15.35
CA LEU A 133 1.77 -6.18 15.65
C LEU A 133 2.08 -7.53 16.33
N VAL A 134 3.17 -8.19 15.95
CA VAL A 134 3.66 -9.40 16.64
C VAL A 134 4.11 -9.08 18.08
N ARG A 135 4.81 -7.95 18.29
CA ARG A 135 5.20 -7.47 19.63
C ARG A 135 3.97 -7.24 20.51
N LEU A 136 2.97 -6.52 19.99
CA LEU A 136 1.70 -6.30 20.69
C LEU A 136 1.05 -7.63 21.11
N ARG A 137 0.94 -8.59 20.18
CA ARG A 137 0.38 -9.91 20.49
C ARG A 137 1.12 -10.63 21.60
N ARG A 138 2.46 -10.59 21.60
CA ARG A 138 3.28 -11.18 22.69
C ARG A 138 3.04 -10.51 24.04
N GLY A 139 2.66 -9.23 24.03
CA GLY A 139 2.22 -8.49 25.21
C GLY A 139 0.73 -8.68 25.57
N ASN A 140 0.02 -9.63 24.96
CA ASN A 140 -1.44 -9.81 25.08
C ASN A 140 -2.24 -8.55 24.68
N GLN A 141 -1.70 -7.76 23.76
CA GLN A 141 -2.35 -6.60 23.17
C GLN A 141 -2.68 -6.87 21.70
N ARG A 142 -3.60 -6.08 21.15
CA ARG A 142 -4.00 -6.15 19.75
C ARG A 142 -4.25 -4.74 19.22
N TRP A 143 -3.95 -4.50 17.95
CA TRP A 143 -4.39 -3.28 17.30
C TRP A 143 -5.91 -3.21 17.21
N ARG A 144 -6.46 -2.01 17.32
CA ARG A 144 -7.91 -1.80 17.29
C ARG A 144 -8.47 -2.19 15.92
N ARG A 145 -9.56 -2.96 15.94
CA ARG A 145 -10.34 -3.28 14.74
C ARG A 145 -11.35 -2.16 14.47
N TYR A 146 -11.41 -1.74 13.22
CA TYR A 146 -12.39 -0.79 12.71
C TYR A 146 -13.32 -1.48 11.72
N ALA A 147 -14.52 -0.93 11.53
CA ALA A 147 -15.42 -1.39 10.49
C ALA A 147 -14.74 -1.26 9.12
N LYS A 148 -14.90 -2.27 8.26
CA LYS A 148 -14.30 -2.32 6.92
C LYS A 148 -14.58 -1.05 6.11
N MET A 149 -15.81 -0.52 6.18
CA MET A 149 -16.19 0.74 5.52
C MET A 149 -15.26 1.92 5.89
N LEU A 150 -14.85 2.04 7.16
CA LEU A 150 -13.94 3.11 7.59
C LEU A 150 -12.55 2.94 6.95
N VAL A 151 -12.02 1.71 6.95
CA VAL A 151 -10.74 1.40 6.31
C VAL A 151 -10.81 1.67 4.80
N ASP A 152 -11.91 1.28 4.16
CA ASP A 152 -12.16 1.50 2.74
C ASP A 152 -12.27 3.00 2.39
N GLU A 153 -12.78 3.85 3.29
CA GLU A 153 -12.74 5.31 3.13
C GLU A 153 -11.30 5.81 3.07
N ASN A 154 -10.43 5.39 4.01
CA ASN A 154 -9.02 5.78 3.94
C ASN A 154 -8.30 5.20 2.73
N ARG A 155 -8.64 3.98 2.30
CA ARG A 155 -8.15 3.41 1.03
C ARG A 155 -8.50 4.31 -0.16
N TRP A 156 -9.76 4.72 -0.26
CA TRP A 156 -10.22 5.64 -1.31
C TRP A 156 -9.52 6.99 -1.25
N ARG A 157 -9.34 7.57 -0.06
CA ARG A 157 -8.62 8.84 0.11
C ARG A 157 -7.17 8.74 -0.37
N ALA A 158 -6.45 7.70 0.03
CA ALA A 158 -5.09 7.45 -0.42
C ALA A 158 -5.03 7.23 -1.95
N GLN A 159 -6.00 6.50 -2.51
CA GLN A 159 -6.11 6.29 -3.96
C GLN A 159 -6.34 7.59 -4.74
N ARG A 160 -7.28 8.42 -4.27
CA ARG A 160 -7.73 9.63 -4.96
C ARG A 160 -6.77 10.81 -4.78
N TYR A 161 -6.26 11.00 -3.57
CA TYR A 161 -5.50 12.20 -3.19
C TYR A 161 -4.04 11.89 -2.85
N GLY A 162 -3.62 10.62 -2.81
CA GLY A 162 -2.31 10.28 -2.30
C GLY A 162 -2.19 10.73 -0.85
N PHE A 163 -1.15 11.50 -0.53
CA PHE A 163 -0.97 12.10 0.78
C PHE A 163 -1.52 13.53 0.91
N ASP A 164 -1.92 14.18 -0.19
CA ASP A 164 -2.22 15.63 -0.25
C ASP A 164 -3.40 16.07 0.62
N SER A 165 -4.37 15.18 0.85
CA SER A 165 -5.62 15.51 1.56
C SER A 165 -5.75 14.82 2.91
N GLY A 166 -4.71 14.14 3.41
CA GLY A 166 -4.77 13.47 4.71
C GLY A 166 -5.68 12.24 4.75
N LEU A 167 -5.57 11.50 5.85
CA LEU A 167 -6.40 10.33 6.17
C LEU A 167 -7.22 10.58 7.42
N VAL A 168 -8.32 9.86 7.58
CA VAL A 168 -9.13 9.92 8.79
C VAL A 168 -8.40 9.18 9.92
N ASP A 169 -8.11 9.88 11.00
CA ASP A 169 -7.79 9.26 12.28
C ASP A 169 -9.12 8.90 12.96
N PHE A 170 -9.39 7.60 13.08
CA PHE A 170 -10.64 7.11 13.67
C PHE A 170 -10.70 7.22 15.19
N GLY A 171 -9.57 7.43 15.87
CA GLY A 171 -9.52 7.75 17.30
C GLY A 171 -9.91 9.20 17.55
N ARG A 172 -9.36 10.13 16.76
CA ARG A 172 -9.64 11.58 16.82
C ARG A 172 -10.95 11.97 16.14
N GLY A 173 -11.44 11.16 15.21
CA GLY A 173 -12.66 11.43 14.44
C GLY A 173 -12.51 12.59 13.44
N CYS A 174 -11.29 12.86 12.97
CA CYS A 174 -11.01 13.94 12.03
C CYS A 174 -9.99 13.53 10.97
N ILE A 175 -9.90 14.31 9.88
CA ILE A 175 -8.84 14.15 8.89
C ILE A 175 -7.56 14.75 9.44
N VAL A 176 -6.48 13.98 9.37
CA VAL A 176 -5.13 14.36 9.81
C VAL A 176 -4.18 14.30 8.60
N PRO A 177 -3.26 15.27 8.44
CA PRO A 177 -2.24 15.21 7.40
C PRO A 177 -1.41 13.92 7.48
N VAL A 178 -1.14 13.30 6.33
CA VAL A 178 -0.34 12.06 6.27
C VAL A 178 1.07 12.23 6.87
N PRO A 179 1.78 13.37 6.72
CA PRO A 179 3.06 13.56 7.41
C PRO A 179 2.96 13.41 8.93
N GLU A 180 1.92 13.97 9.56
CA GLU A 180 1.70 13.82 11.01
C GLU A 180 1.44 12.37 11.38
N LEU A 181 0.54 11.67 10.66
CA LEU A 181 0.27 10.25 10.88
C LEU A 181 1.50 9.37 10.66
N MET A 182 2.38 9.76 9.74
CA MET A 182 3.62 9.04 9.46
C MET A 182 4.62 9.21 10.60
N GLU A 183 4.74 10.40 11.20
CA GLU A 183 5.58 10.59 12.40
C GLU A 183 5.07 9.76 13.58
N GLU A 184 3.76 9.74 13.80
CA GLU A 184 3.15 8.88 14.83
C GLU A 184 3.45 7.39 14.58
N LEU A 185 3.29 6.94 13.33
CA LEU A 185 3.58 5.57 12.93
C LEU A 185 5.06 5.22 13.09
N MET A 186 5.97 6.11 12.71
CA MET A 186 7.41 5.93 12.93
C MET A 186 7.76 5.83 14.42
N GLY A 187 7.09 6.61 15.27
CA GLY A 187 7.22 6.50 16.73
C GLY A 187 6.76 5.13 17.26
N LEU A 188 5.66 4.59 16.73
CA LEU A 188 5.10 3.30 17.15
C LEU A 188 5.99 2.10 16.79
N ILE A 189 6.73 2.20 15.69
CA ILE A 189 7.57 1.11 15.16
C ILE A 189 9.07 1.32 15.45
N GLY A 190 9.44 2.30 16.29
CA GLY A 190 10.83 2.70 16.50
C GLY A 190 11.74 1.57 16.96
N GLU A 191 11.29 0.75 17.91
CA GLU A 191 12.02 -0.44 18.39
C GLU A 191 12.25 -1.45 17.25
N GLU A 192 11.21 -1.72 16.44
CA GLU A 192 11.33 -2.63 15.30
C GLU A 192 12.28 -2.10 14.24
N ALA A 193 12.24 -0.79 13.98
CA ALA A 193 13.08 -0.13 13.02
C ALA A 193 14.57 -0.18 13.44
N GLU A 194 14.86 0.01 14.73
CA GLU A 194 16.20 -0.11 15.29
C GLU A 194 16.70 -1.55 15.24
N ASP A 195 15.90 -2.52 15.71
CA ASP A 195 16.23 -3.95 15.68
C ASP A 195 16.54 -4.47 14.27
N MET A 196 15.84 -3.94 13.26
CA MET A 196 16.03 -4.32 11.86
C MET A 196 17.24 -3.61 11.21
N GLY A 197 17.83 -2.62 11.85
CA GLY A 197 18.80 -1.72 11.21
C GLY A 197 18.17 -0.92 10.05
N ALA A 198 16.86 -0.66 10.11
CA ALA A 198 16.07 -0.08 9.03
C ALA A 198 15.64 1.37 9.30
N MET A 199 16.24 2.02 10.30
CA MET A 199 15.93 3.41 10.68
C MET A 199 16.04 4.38 9.50
N ASP A 200 17.14 4.30 8.74
CA ASP A 200 17.38 5.19 7.58
C ASP A 200 16.36 4.92 6.46
N ALA A 201 16.08 3.65 6.18
CA ALA A 201 15.07 3.26 5.19
C ALA A 201 13.68 3.78 5.57
N ILE A 202 13.29 3.68 6.84
CA ILE A 202 11.99 4.18 7.31
C ILE A 202 11.99 5.72 7.30
N ALA A 203 13.07 6.37 7.72
CA ALA A 203 13.20 7.82 7.68
C ALA A 203 13.06 8.41 6.27
N HIS A 204 13.44 7.66 5.23
CA HIS A 204 13.23 8.03 3.82
C HIS A 204 11.75 8.26 3.45
N CYS A 205 10.78 7.78 4.24
CA CYS A 205 9.37 8.14 4.03
C CYS A 205 9.15 9.67 4.14
N ARG A 206 9.94 10.39 4.95
CA ARG A 206 9.91 11.86 4.99
C ARG A 206 10.32 12.46 3.65
N THR A 207 11.37 11.91 3.04
CA THR A 207 11.83 12.32 1.70
C THR A 207 10.76 12.10 0.64
N ILE A 208 10.00 10.99 0.71
CA ILE A 208 8.85 10.75 -0.19
C ILE A 208 7.79 11.86 -0.02
N LEU A 209 7.45 12.21 1.22
CA LEU A 209 6.43 13.21 1.52
C LEU A 209 6.86 14.64 1.15
N GLU A 210 8.12 14.99 1.35
CA GLU A 210 8.68 16.29 0.98
C GLU A 210 8.80 16.47 -0.54
N ARG A 211 9.32 15.44 -1.23
CA ARG A 211 9.54 15.47 -2.69
C ARG A 211 8.25 15.27 -3.48
N GLY A 212 7.35 14.44 -2.96
CA GLY A 212 6.23 13.85 -3.69
C GLY A 212 6.51 12.42 -4.13
N THR A 213 5.41 11.66 -4.27
CA THR A 213 5.42 10.32 -4.89
C THR A 213 5.61 10.43 -6.41
N SER A 214 5.78 9.28 -7.07
CA SER A 214 5.87 9.23 -8.53
C SER A 214 4.66 9.87 -9.21
N ALA A 215 3.44 9.70 -8.69
CA ALA A 215 2.25 10.34 -9.24
C ALA A 215 2.34 11.88 -9.23
N HIS A 216 2.98 12.47 -8.22
CA HIS A 216 3.19 13.92 -8.15
C HIS A 216 4.17 14.38 -9.23
N THR A 217 5.28 13.66 -9.40
CA THR A 217 6.28 13.95 -10.43
C THR A 217 5.68 13.82 -11.82
N GLN A 218 4.96 12.73 -12.10
CA GLN A 218 4.33 12.49 -13.40
C GLN A 218 3.35 13.62 -13.77
N ILE A 219 2.46 14.01 -12.84
CA ILE A 219 1.49 15.10 -13.08
C ILE A 219 2.21 16.44 -13.27
N ARG A 220 3.22 16.74 -12.45
CA ARG A 220 4.02 17.98 -12.59
C ARG A 220 4.72 18.04 -13.94
N THR A 221 5.41 16.97 -14.34
CA THR A 221 6.11 16.88 -15.63
C THR A 221 5.15 17.04 -16.81
N TYR A 222 3.97 16.42 -16.75
CA TYR A 222 2.94 16.58 -17.76
C TYR A 222 2.47 18.03 -17.88
N GLN A 223 2.10 18.65 -16.76
CA GLN A 223 1.63 20.04 -16.70
C GLN A 223 2.69 21.04 -17.16
N ASP A 224 3.95 20.85 -16.74
CA ASP A 224 5.07 21.70 -17.14
C ASP A 224 5.35 21.61 -18.64
N ALA A 225 5.22 20.42 -19.25
CA ALA A 225 5.39 20.23 -20.68
C ALA A 225 4.29 20.93 -21.48
N LEU A 226 3.02 20.79 -21.04
CA LEU A 226 1.89 21.51 -21.64
C LEU A 226 2.05 23.03 -21.52
N ALA A 227 2.47 23.53 -20.35
CA ALA A 227 2.71 24.96 -20.12
C ALA A 227 3.82 25.54 -21.01
N LYS A 228 4.75 24.70 -21.48
CA LYS A 228 5.81 25.04 -22.44
C LYS A 228 5.37 24.90 -23.90
N GLY A 229 4.11 24.56 -24.16
CA GLY A 229 3.52 24.48 -25.50
C GLY A 229 3.61 23.11 -26.18
N ALA A 230 4.01 22.05 -25.45
CA ALA A 230 4.01 20.70 -25.99
C ALA A 230 2.57 20.21 -26.25
N GLY A 231 2.38 19.37 -27.26
CA GLY A 231 1.13 18.64 -27.43
C GLY A 231 0.94 17.56 -26.35
N GLU A 232 -0.30 17.07 -26.13
CA GLU A 232 -0.59 16.05 -25.11
C GLU A 232 0.30 14.79 -25.22
N ARG A 233 0.53 14.32 -26.45
CA ARG A 233 1.38 13.16 -26.71
C ARG A 233 2.84 13.41 -26.33
N GLU A 234 3.36 14.61 -26.62
CA GLU A 234 4.73 14.99 -26.28
C GLU A 234 4.88 15.16 -24.77
N ALA A 235 3.87 15.72 -24.10
CA ALA A 235 3.83 15.82 -22.65
C ALA A 235 3.82 14.44 -21.97
N LEU A 236 3.02 13.49 -22.47
CA LEU A 236 3.04 12.10 -21.99
C LEU A 236 4.39 11.42 -22.24
N GLN A 237 5.03 11.70 -23.38
CA GLN A 237 6.37 11.18 -23.66
C GLN A 237 7.40 11.73 -22.66
N ALA A 238 7.34 13.01 -22.32
CA ALA A 238 8.19 13.61 -21.30
C ALA A 238 7.99 12.96 -19.91
N VAL A 239 6.75 12.56 -19.57
CA VAL A 239 6.46 11.79 -18.35
C VAL A 239 7.18 10.44 -18.37
N VAL A 240 7.12 9.71 -19.48
CA VAL A 240 7.80 8.42 -19.64
C VAL A 240 9.32 8.58 -19.54
N ASP A 241 9.88 9.59 -20.21
CA ASP A 241 11.31 9.88 -20.16
C ASP A 241 11.76 10.22 -18.72
N LYS A 242 10.95 10.97 -17.99
CA LYS A 242 11.20 11.28 -16.57
C LYS A 242 11.14 10.03 -15.69
N LEU A 243 10.17 9.14 -15.89
CA LEU A 243 10.10 7.87 -15.18
C LEU A 243 11.34 7.00 -15.43
N ILE A 244 11.83 6.94 -16.67
CA ILE A 244 13.06 6.21 -17.02
C ILE A 244 14.26 6.82 -16.29
N ALA A 245 14.38 8.15 -16.25
CA ALA A 245 15.46 8.83 -15.56
C ALA A 245 15.44 8.57 -14.04
N ASP A 246 14.27 8.73 -13.42
CA ASP A 246 14.09 8.53 -11.97
C ASP A 246 14.37 7.07 -11.55
N THR A 247 14.04 6.09 -12.39
CA THR A 247 14.36 4.67 -12.11
C THR A 247 15.85 4.35 -12.23
N ARG A 248 16.60 5.09 -13.05
CA ARG A 248 18.05 4.88 -13.20
C ARG A 248 18.89 5.52 -12.11
N GLU A 249 18.40 6.60 -11.50
CA GLU A 249 19.16 7.40 -10.53
C GLU A 249 19.61 6.62 -9.28
N ASP A 250 18.83 5.62 -8.84
CA ASP A 250 19.17 4.80 -7.66
C ASP A 250 19.91 3.49 -7.99
N VAL A 251 20.21 3.23 -9.28
CA VAL A 251 20.78 1.94 -9.75
C VAL A 251 22.20 2.11 -10.33
N LEU A 252 22.66 3.35 -10.50
CA LEU A 252 23.99 3.72 -11.01
C LEU A 252 24.81 4.42 -9.93
#